data_AF-A0A4S0NS58-F1
#
_entry.id   AF-A0A4S0NS58-F1
#
_cell.length_a   1.000
_cell.length_b   1.000
_cell.length_c   1.000
_cell.angle_alpha   90.00
_cell.angle_beta   90.00
_cell.angle_gamma   90.00
#
_symmetry.space_group_name_H-M   'P 1'
#
loop_
_entity.id
_entity.type
_entity.pdbx_description
1 polymer ?
#
loop_
_entity_poly.entity_id
_entity_poly.type
_entity_poly.pdbx_seq_one_letter_code
_entity_poly.pdbx_strand_id
1 'polypeptide(L)'
;MKISSRFRSIAFAAIAAGSVGLAGAAHADTGTIRFAVYKAAFFVGGSGGEGTLTFHGRRYPITIGGISGGLAFGASKTYFKGKVRNIRRARDVTGVYGAAGGGGALGKGAQVIVMTNDKGAELELTGRQVGLQVNADLSGMSITVK
;
A
#
# COMPACT_ATOMS: atom_id res chain seq x y z
N MET A 1 75.26 6.79 14.07
CA MET A 1 74.48 5.72 13.43
C MET A 1 73.04 5.82 13.89
N LYS A 2 72.14 6.22 12.97
CA LYS A 2 70.66 6.14 12.95
C LYS A 2 69.85 6.39 14.25
N ILE A 3 69.34 7.63 14.41
CA ILE A 3 68.20 8.01 15.26
C ILE A 3 67.55 9.24 14.61
N SER A 4 66.25 9.43 14.43
CA SER A 4 65.08 8.57 14.22
C SER A 4 64.08 9.48 13.47
N SER A 5 63.34 8.94 12.51
CA SER A 5 62.31 9.67 11.77
C SER A 5 61.17 10.10 12.72
N ARG A 6 61.18 11.35 13.15
CA ARG A 6 60.09 12.04 13.84
C ARG A 6 59.85 13.33 13.02
N PHE A 7 58.60 13.69 12.75
CA PHE A 7 58.13 14.85 11.96
C PHE A 7 57.64 14.60 10.52
N ARG A 8 56.84 13.57 10.30
CA ARG A 8 55.83 13.51 9.20
C ARG A 8 54.78 12.50 9.68
N SER A 9 53.49 12.75 9.90
CA SER A 9 52.60 13.82 9.51
C SER A 9 51.40 13.76 10.47
N ILE A 10 51.16 14.80 11.25
CA ILE A 10 49.94 14.92 12.08
C ILE A 10 48.88 15.57 11.20
N ALA A 11 48.19 14.79 10.36
CA ALA A 11 47.10 15.33 9.51
C ALA A 11 46.14 14.26 8.93
N PHE A 12 45.87 13.15 9.61
CA PHE A 12 44.93 12.14 9.08
C PHE A 12 43.99 11.51 10.12
N ALA A 13 43.77 12.16 11.26
CA ALA A 13 42.99 11.58 12.37
C ALA A 13 41.66 12.30 12.69
N ALA A 14 41.15 13.20 11.83
CA ALA A 14 40.04 14.08 12.20
C ALA A 14 38.80 14.07 11.28
N ILE A 15 38.65 13.11 10.36
CA ILE A 15 37.47 13.06 9.45
C ILE A 15 36.85 11.64 9.39
N ALA A 16 36.73 10.97 10.54
CA ALA A 16 36.02 9.68 10.61
C ALA A 16 34.84 9.68 11.60
N ALA A 17 34.53 10.81 12.23
CA ALA A 17 33.47 10.92 13.24
C ALA A 17 32.51 12.07 12.86
N GLY A 18 31.65 11.87 11.87
CA GLY A 18 30.77 12.96 11.44
C GLY A 18 29.77 12.64 10.36
N SER A 19 29.19 11.44 10.33
CA SER A 19 28.05 11.16 9.45
C SER A 19 27.23 9.96 9.91
N VAL A 20 26.91 9.88 11.20
CA VAL A 20 25.69 9.16 11.60
C VAL A 20 24.55 10.11 11.26
N GLY A 21 24.17 10.11 9.98
CA GLY A 21 22.94 10.75 9.54
C GLY A 21 21.83 10.18 10.39
N LEU A 22 21.18 11.04 11.16
CA LEU A 22 19.89 10.77 11.78
C LEU A 22 18.93 10.44 10.63
N ALA A 23 18.89 9.17 10.21
CA ALA A 23 17.79 8.63 9.47
C ALA A 23 16.60 8.74 10.42
N GLY A 24 15.94 9.90 10.40
CA GLY A 24 14.79 10.18 11.23
C GLY A 24 13.85 8.99 11.08
N ALA A 25 13.56 8.34 12.21
CA ALA A 25 12.63 7.23 12.26
C ALA A 25 11.39 7.69 11.49
N ALA A 26 11.22 7.15 10.29
CA ALA A 26 10.11 7.51 9.44
C ALA A 26 8.88 7.03 10.18
N HIS A 27 8.19 7.94 10.87
CA HIS A 27 6.94 7.64 11.53
C HIS A 27 5.97 7.21 10.43
N ALA A 28 5.88 5.89 10.28
CA ALA A 28 4.91 5.20 9.49
C ALA A 28 3.59 5.29 10.26
N ASP A 29 2.83 6.34 10.00
CA ASP A 29 1.50 6.46 10.58
C ASP A 29 0.55 5.45 9.93
N THR A 30 -0.59 5.25 10.60
CA THR A 30 -1.62 4.32 10.17
C THR A 30 -2.96 5.04 10.00
N GLY A 31 -3.59 4.85 8.85
CA GLY A 31 -4.93 5.32 8.53
C GLY A 31 -5.95 4.17 8.51
N THR A 32 -7.23 4.49 8.69
CA THR A 32 -8.33 3.54 8.49
C THR A 32 -8.98 3.80 7.14
N ILE A 33 -9.25 2.76 6.36
CA ILE A 33 -9.80 2.90 5.01
C ILE A 33 -11.03 2.02 4.83
N ARG A 34 -12.06 2.56 4.19
CA ARG A 34 -13.31 1.87 3.90
C ARG A 34 -13.82 2.26 2.53
N PHE A 35 -14.13 1.28 1.69
CA PHE A 35 -14.65 1.53 0.34
C PHE A 35 -15.51 0.38 -0.15
N ALA A 36 -16.34 0.65 -1.16
CA ALA A 36 -17.08 -0.37 -1.87
C ALA A 36 -16.62 -0.44 -3.32
N VAL A 37 -16.38 -1.64 -3.81
CA VAL A 37 -16.05 -1.89 -5.21
C VAL A 37 -17.23 -2.56 -5.88
N TYR A 38 -17.69 -1.94 -6.96
CA TYR A 38 -18.65 -2.51 -7.87
C TYR A 38 -17.87 -3.20 -8.99
N LYS A 39 -18.19 -4.46 -9.21
CA LYS A 39 -17.67 -5.25 -10.33
C LYS A 39 -18.84 -5.60 -11.21
N ALA A 40 -18.72 -5.31 -12.49
CA ALA A 40 -19.64 -5.76 -13.52
C ALA A 40 -18.80 -6.39 -14.63
N ALA A 41 -19.13 -7.61 -15.01
CA ALA A 41 -18.40 -8.33 -16.04
C ALA A 41 -19.36 -9.04 -17.01
N PHE A 42 -19.08 -8.86 -18.30
CA PHE A 42 -19.64 -9.60 -19.42
C PHE A 42 -18.53 -9.70 -20.49
N PHE A 43 -17.76 -10.78 -20.47
CA PHE A 43 -16.55 -11.03 -21.30
C PHE A 43 -15.34 -10.10 -21.06
N VAL A 44 -15.55 -8.81 -20.81
CA VAL A 44 -14.54 -7.83 -20.35
C VAL A 44 -15.11 -7.06 -19.17
N GLY A 45 -14.42 -7.06 -18.03
CA GLY A 45 -14.91 -6.50 -16.77
C GLY A 45 -14.17 -5.25 -16.32
N GLY A 46 -14.92 -4.22 -15.93
CA GLY A 46 -14.39 -3.07 -15.21
C GLY A 46 -14.73 -3.17 -13.73
N SER A 47 -13.85 -2.65 -12.87
CA SER A 47 -14.17 -2.44 -11.47
C SER A 47 -13.96 -0.99 -11.07
N GLY A 48 -14.94 -0.46 -10.35
CA GLY A 48 -14.96 0.94 -9.93
C GLY A 48 -15.57 1.05 -8.54
N GLY A 49 -15.10 2.00 -7.76
CA GLY A 49 -15.56 2.14 -6.39
C GLY A 49 -15.24 3.49 -5.80
N GLU A 50 -15.89 3.75 -4.68
CA GLU A 50 -15.65 4.95 -3.89
C GLU A 50 -15.62 4.58 -2.41
N GLY A 51 -14.98 5.46 -1.63
CA GLY A 51 -14.89 5.28 -0.19
C GLY A 51 -14.28 6.46 0.53
N THR A 52 -13.75 6.18 1.71
CA THR A 52 -13.14 7.19 2.57
C THR A 52 -11.93 6.63 3.30
N LEU A 53 -10.85 7.42 3.30
CA LEU A 53 -9.69 7.26 4.16
C LEU A 53 -9.85 8.18 5.38
N THR A 54 -9.68 7.63 6.57
CA THR A 54 -9.62 8.41 7.81
C THR A 54 -8.18 8.43 8.31
N PHE A 55 -7.58 9.61 8.38
CA PHE A 55 -6.19 9.81 8.78
C PHE A 55 -6.08 11.04 9.68
N HIS A 56 -5.46 10.89 10.86
CA HIS A 56 -5.44 11.90 11.93
C HIS A 56 -6.80 12.57 12.21
N GLY A 57 -7.87 11.77 12.30
CA GLY A 57 -9.22 12.29 12.58
C GLY A 57 -9.90 13.02 11.41
N ARG A 58 -9.22 13.20 10.27
CA ARG A 58 -9.80 13.79 9.06
C ARG A 58 -10.23 12.72 8.08
N ARG A 59 -11.35 12.96 7.40
CA ARG A 59 -11.91 12.08 6.36
C ARG A 59 -11.54 12.61 4.98
N TYR A 60 -10.93 11.75 4.17
CA TYR A 60 -10.51 12.04 2.81
C TYR A 60 -11.30 11.13 1.86
N PRO A 61 -12.08 11.67 0.92
CA PRO A 61 -12.77 10.87 -0.07
C PRO A 61 -11.76 10.18 -0.98
N ILE A 62 -12.01 8.91 -1.29
CA ILE A 62 -11.16 8.12 -2.18
C ILE A 62 -11.99 7.50 -3.30
N THR A 63 -11.35 7.33 -4.44
CA THR A 63 -11.87 6.61 -5.60
C THR A 63 -11.00 5.39 -5.84
N ILE A 64 -11.66 4.31 -6.23
CA ILE A 64 -11.05 3.03 -6.51
C ILE A 64 -11.24 2.75 -8.00
N GLY A 65 -10.13 2.51 -8.69
CA GLY A 65 -10.12 2.00 -10.05
C GLY A 65 -9.47 0.62 -10.07
N GLY A 66 -9.97 -0.27 -10.91
CA GLY A 66 -9.30 -1.54 -11.14
C GLY A 66 -9.79 -2.15 -12.43
N ILE A 67 -8.87 -2.70 -13.20
CA ILE A 67 -9.22 -3.50 -14.37
C ILE A 67 -9.29 -4.94 -13.89
N SER A 68 -10.47 -5.55 -13.97
CA SER A 68 -10.64 -6.97 -13.67
C SER A 68 -10.64 -7.75 -14.98
N GLY A 69 -9.53 -8.40 -15.30
CA GLY A 69 -9.45 -9.31 -16.44
C GLY A 69 -10.10 -10.66 -16.11
N GLY A 70 -10.89 -11.20 -17.02
CA GLY A 70 -11.43 -12.56 -16.92
C GLY A 70 -12.83 -12.74 -17.52
N LEU A 71 -13.16 -13.99 -17.86
CA LEU A 71 -14.50 -14.43 -18.22
C LEU A 71 -15.39 -14.45 -16.97
N ALA A 72 -15.72 -13.28 -16.44
CA ALA A 72 -16.67 -13.15 -15.34
C ALA A 72 -18.05 -12.77 -15.91
N PHE A 73 -19.09 -13.38 -15.35
CA PHE A 73 -20.48 -13.08 -15.64
C PHE A 73 -21.17 -12.62 -14.36
N GLY A 74 -21.78 -11.45 -14.41
CA GLY A 74 -22.61 -10.93 -13.34
C GLY A 74 -22.09 -9.62 -12.76
N ALA A 75 -22.84 -9.14 -11.77
CA ALA A 75 -22.50 -7.97 -10.99
C ALA A 75 -22.32 -8.37 -9.53
N SER A 76 -21.23 -7.94 -8.91
CA SER A 76 -21.04 -8.08 -7.47
C SER A 76 -20.64 -6.76 -6.84
N LYS A 77 -20.94 -6.66 -5.55
CA LYS A 77 -20.52 -5.54 -4.73
C LYS A 77 -19.69 -6.07 -3.57
N THR A 78 -18.45 -5.63 -3.48
CA THR A 78 -17.56 -6.02 -2.41
C THR A 78 -17.27 -4.83 -1.52
N TYR A 79 -17.56 -4.98 -0.23
CA TYR A 79 -17.24 -3.97 0.77
C TYR A 79 -15.89 -4.30 1.39
N PHE A 80 -14.95 -3.36 1.27
CA PHE A 80 -13.64 -3.44 1.87
C PHE A 80 -13.53 -2.52 3.08
N LYS A 81 -12.94 -3.06 4.14
CA LYS A 81 -12.59 -2.31 5.34
C LYS A 81 -11.21 -2.73 5.81
N GLY A 82 -10.42 -1.81 6.32
CA GLY A 82 -9.10 -2.14 6.80
C GLY A 82 -8.28 -0.93 7.17
N LYS A 83 -6.95 -1.08 7.07
CA LYS A 83 -5.99 -0.05 7.46
C LYS A 83 -4.92 0.12 6.40
N VAL A 84 -4.41 1.34 6.29
CA VAL A 84 -3.21 1.64 5.51
C VAL A 84 -2.10 1.99 6.48
N ARG A 85 -0.98 1.27 6.39
CA ARG A 85 0.22 1.45 7.20
C ARG A 85 1.32 2.04 6.32
N ASN A 86 2.37 2.54 6.96
CA ASN A 86 3.53 3.12 6.29
C ASN A 86 3.18 4.32 5.41
N ILE A 87 2.30 5.19 5.91
CA ILE A 87 1.93 6.46 5.27
C ILE A 87 2.33 7.62 6.17
N ARG A 88 2.83 8.71 5.59
CA ARG A 88 3.15 9.95 6.32
C ARG A 88 2.10 11.03 6.05
N ARG A 89 1.44 10.96 4.90
CA ARG A 89 0.40 11.89 4.45
C ARG A 89 -0.74 11.12 3.81
N ALA A 90 -1.95 11.68 3.82
CA ALA A 90 -3.10 11.06 3.17
C ALA A 90 -2.85 10.76 1.67
N ARG A 91 -2.09 11.61 0.98
CA ARG A 91 -1.72 11.45 -0.45
C ARG A 91 -0.78 10.26 -0.72
N ASP A 92 -0.12 9.73 0.31
CA ASP A 92 0.75 8.55 0.15
C ASP A 92 -0.07 7.28 -0.13
N VAL A 93 -1.37 7.30 0.20
CA VAL A 93 -2.34 6.26 -0.16
C VAL A 93 -2.67 6.27 -1.65
N THR A 94 -2.40 7.35 -2.38
CA THR A 94 -2.67 7.38 -3.82
C THR A 94 -1.60 6.61 -4.58
N GLY A 95 -2.01 5.58 -5.32
CA GLY A 95 -1.11 4.74 -6.11
C GLY A 95 -1.77 3.45 -6.59
N VAL A 96 -1.00 2.67 -7.36
CA VAL A 96 -1.39 1.32 -7.76
C VAL A 96 -0.92 0.35 -6.68
N TYR A 97 -1.84 -0.46 -6.17
CA TYR A 97 -1.60 -1.47 -5.16
C TYR A 97 -1.48 -2.83 -5.84
N GLY A 98 -0.25 -3.36 -5.84
CA GLY A 98 0.03 -4.71 -6.29
C GLY A 98 -0.13 -5.70 -5.13
N ALA A 99 -0.68 -6.88 -5.43
CA ALA A 99 -0.68 -8.00 -4.48
C ALA A 99 0.74 -8.56 -4.37
N ALA A 100 1.58 -7.91 -3.55
CA ALA A 100 2.95 -8.35 -3.28
C ALA A 100 3.01 -9.53 -2.29
N GLY A 101 1.92 -9.79 -1.55
CA GLY A 101 1.78 -10.91 -0.63
C GLY A 101 0.38 -11.51 -0.74
N GLY A 102 0.30 -12.82 -0.89
CA GLY A 102 -0.93 -13.56 -1.19
C GLY A 102 -2.15 -13.11 -0.38
N GLY A 103 -3.24 -12.82 -1.08
CA GLY A 103 -4.56 -12.69 -0.49
C GLY A 103 -5.20 -14.06 -0.34
N GLY A 104 -5.74 -14.36 0.83
CA GLY A 104 -6.41 -15.62 1.15
C GLY A 104 -7.92 -15.44 1.29
N ALA A 105 -8.70 -16.39 0.78
CA ALA A 105 -10.12 -16.47 1.06
C ALA A 105 -10.34 -17.21 2.40
N LEU A 106 -10.92 -16.54 3.39
CA LEU A 106 -11.31 -17.13 4.66
C LEU A 106 -12.79 -17.56 4.58
N GLY A 107 -13.09 -18.59 3.79
CA GLY A 107 -14.43 -19.18 3.66
C GLY A 107 -15.34 -18.54 2.60
N LYS A 108 -16.67 -18.71 2.74
CA LYS A 108 -17.68 -18.25 1.76
C LYS A 108 -17.76 -16.71 1.73
N GLY A 109 -16.92 -16.06 0.93
CA GLY A 109 -17.03 -14.64 0.56
C GLY A 109 -16.31 -13.63 1.46
N ALA A 110 -15.55 -14.08 2.47
CA ALA A 110 -14.63 -13.23 3.21
C ALA A 110 -13.22 -13.36 2.61
N GLN A 111 -12.63 -12.24 2.23
CA GLN A 111 -11.30 -12.19 1.62
C GLN A 111 -10.40 -11.28 2.46
N VAL A 112 -9.20 -11.73 2.78
CA VAL A 112 -8.16 -10.87 3.37
C VAL A 112 -7.09 -10.64 2.32
N ILE A 113 -6.76 -9.38 2.11
CA ILE A 113 -5.82 -8.96 1.08
C ILE A 113 -4.85 -7.99 1.71
N VAL A 114 -3.56 -8.25 1.50
CA VAL A 114 -2.49 -7.32 1.80
C VAL A 114 -1.86 -6.89 0.48
N MET A 115 -1.82 -5.59 0.23
CA MET A 115 -1.21 -5.03 -0.97
C MET A 115 -0.25 -3.93 -0.58
N THR A 116 0.73 -3.68 -1.43
CA THR A 116 1.68 -2.60 -1.23
C THR A 116 1.71 -1.74 -2.50
N ASN A 117 1.80 -0.43 -2.32
CA ASN A 117 2.00 0.49 -3.44
C ASN A 117 3.49 0.83 -3.64
N ASP A 118 3.80 1.53 -4.73
CA ASP A 118 5.17 1.94 -5.07
C ASP A 118 5.81 2.87 -4.04
N LYS A 119 5.00 3.49 -3.17
CA LYS A 119 5.45 4.37 -2.08
C LYS A 119 5.74 3.60 -0.79
N GLY A 120 5.54 2.28 -0.78
CA GLY A 120 5.69 1.41 0.38
C GLY A 120 4.49 1.42 1.34
N ALA A 121 3.39 2.08 0.99
CA ALA A 121 2.18 2.05 1.80
C ALA A 121 1.55 0.65 1.75
N GLU A 122 1.40 0.03 2.91
CA GLU A 122 0.86 -1.31 3.06
C GLU A 122 -0.63 -1.20 3.38
N LEU A 123 -1.44 -1.85 2.55
CA LEU A 123 -2.89 -1.81 2.60
C LEU A 123 -3.39 -3.19 3.02
N GLU A 124 -3.87 -3.29 4.24
CA GLU A 124 -4.46 -4.49 4.80
C GLU A 124 -5.98 -4.34 4.77
N LEU A 125 -6.65 -5.21 4.02
CA LEU A 125 -8.08 -5.14 3.78
C LEU A 125 -8.76 -6.47 4.08
N THR A 126 -9.91 -6.37 4.72
CA THR A 126 -10.90 -7.44 4.78
C THR A 126 -12.09 -7.05 3.91
N GLY A 127 -12.34 -7.86 2.88
CA GLY A 127 -13.48 -7.75 1.99
C GLY A 127 -14.61 -8.68 2.40
N ARG A 128 -15.84 -8.21 2.31
CA ARG A 128 -17.04 -9.05 2.29
C ARG A 128 -17.75 -8.86 0.95
N GLN A 129 -17.78 -9.91 0.16
CA GLN A 129 -18.47 -9.90 -1.13
C GLN A 129 -19.97 -10.17 -0.94
N VAL A 130 -20.79 -9.42 -1.65
CA VAL A 130 -22.23 -9.65 -1.79
C VAL A 130 -22.53 -9.85 -3.28
N GLY A 131 -23.08 -11.01 -3.62
CA GLY A 131 -23.38 -11.43 -5.01
C GLY A 131 -22.58 -12.66 -5.44
N LEU A 132 -23.13 -13.44 -6.38
CA LEU A 132 -22.42 -14.54 -7.03
C LEU A 132 -21.49 -13.96 -8.11
N GLN A 133 -20.19 -13.98 -7.86
CA GLN A 133 -19.18 -13.78 -8.90
C GLN A 133 -18.03 -14.73 -8.63
N VAL A 134 -17.76 -15.60 -9.60
CA VAL A 134 -16.59 -16.49 -9.62
C VAL A 134 -15.45 -15.67 -10.23
N ASN A 135 -14.46 -15.33 -9.42
CA ASN A 135 -13.28 -14.61 -9.87
C ASN A 135 -12.05 -15.47 -9.57
N ALA A 136 -11.27 -15.74 -10.61
CA ALA A 136 -9.86 -16.01 -10.47
C ALA A 136 -9.13 -14.67 -10.53
N ASP A 137 -8.15 -14.52 -9.65
CA ASP A 137 -7.04 -13.59 -9.75
C ASP A 137 -7.28 -12.13 -9.35
N LEU A 138 -6.54 -11.76 -8.31
CA LEU A 138 -6.51 -10.44 -7.73
C LEU A 138 -5.43 -9.60 -8.43
N SER A 139 -5.70 -9.14 -9.65
CA SER A 139 -4.86 -8.14 -10.30
C SER A 139 -5.08 -6.78 -9.64
N GLY A 140 -4.00 -6.02 -9.45
CA GLY A 140 -3.93 -4.85 -8.58
C GLY A 140 -5.03 -3.79 -8.75
N MET A 141 -5.13 -2.93 -7.74
CA MET A 141 -6.15 -1.88 -7.63
C MET A 141 -5.49 -0.51 -7.56
N SER A 142 -5.98 0.47 -8.31
CA SER A 142 -5.58 1.86 -8.15
C SER A 142 -6.48 2.55 -7.12
N ILE A 143 -5.86 3.25 -6.18
CA ILE A 143 -6.55 4.06 -5.19
C ILE A 143 -6.11 5.51 -5.41
N THR A 144 -7.08 6.42 -5.43
CA THR A 144 -6.82 7.86 -5.57
C THR A 144 -7.59 8.63 -4.51
N VAL A 145 -6.88 9.50 -3.78
CA VAL A 145 -7.49 10.44 -2.85
C VAL A 145 -7.91 11.69 -3.61
N LYS A 146 -9.16 12.15 -3.42
CA LYS A 146 -9.67 13.40 -4.01
C LYS A 146 -9.15 14.63 -3.26
#